data_AF-A0A956MX61-F1
#
_entry.id   AF-A0A956MX61-F1
#
_cell.length_a   1.000
_cell.length_b   1.000
_cell.length_c   1.000
_cell.angle_alpha   90.00
_cell.angle_beta   90.00
_cell.angle_gamma   90.00
#
_symmetry.space_group_name_H-M   'P 1'
#
loop_
_entity.id
_entity.type
_entity.pdbx_description
1 polymer ?
#
loop_
_entity_poly.entity_id
_entity_poly.type
_entity_poly.pdbx_seq_one_letter_code
_entity_poly.pdbx_strand_id
1 'polypeptide(L)'
;RRINEYYSCGNWKNKGTAVCNSNSIRVELADEYVLNKIMELINDETILRKVVDNINQNKSTKLKPILEHLEQINKEIEKLTSKKNKNIELFEDGILDKSELSPRIKVINDDIEKLKYREQELKQDLQLAEGDPIPFEIVNEVMKRFKEVFFEMSTSQQRKQLIHLLVSKITINKEREIDSIEIQINDDVITYLMKDRLPKEQGNLSFLHLLGMNCVNLKIVI
;
A
#
# COMPACT_ATOMS: atom_id res chain seq x y z
N ARG A 1 -12.19 30.85 -30.99
CA ARG A 1 -13.08 29.68 -30.80
C ARG A 1 -12.55 28.93 -29.58
N ARG A 2 -13.26 28.88 -28.45
CA ARG A 2 -12.85 28.01 -27.32
C ARG A 2 -13.22 26.58 -27.66
N ILE A 3 -12.25 25.68 -27.62
CA ILE A 3 -12.45 24.24 -27.80
C ILE A 3 -12.78 23.71 -26.40
N ASN A 4 -13.99 23.20 -26.21
CA ASN A 4 -14.36 22.61 -24.93
C ASN A 4 -13.95 21.14 -24.93
N GLU A 5 -12.98 20.79 -24.09
CA GLU A 5 -12.48 19.43 -23.95
C GLU A 5 -13.12 18.73 -22.75
N TYR A 6 -13.38 17.42 -22.90
CA TYR A 6 -14.01 16.61 -21.87
C TYR A 6 -13.27 15.29 -21.69
N TYR A 7 -13.03 14.90 -20.44
CA TYR A 7 -12.73 13.50 -20.12
C TYR A 7 -14.04 12.71 -20.18
N SER A 8 -14.00 11.50 -20.74
CA SER A 8 -15.17 10.64 -20.91
C SER A 8 -14.81 9.19 -20.67
N CYS A 9 -15.80 8.39 -20.25
CA CYS A 9 -15.57 6.99 -19.94
C CYS A 9 -15.16 6.19 -21.19
N GLY A 10 -14.00 5.53 -21.15
CA GLY A 10 -13.52 4.68 -22.24
C GLY A 10 -14.44 3.49 -22.54
N ASN A 11 -15.05 2.89 -21.52
CA ASN A 11 -16.02 1.80 -21.71
C ASN A 11 -17.28 2.27 -22.45
N TRP A 12 -17.80 3.45 -22.11
CA TRP A 12 -18.91 4.05 -22.86
C TRP A 12 -18.50 4.37 -24.30
N LYS A 13 -17.32 4.96 -24.50
CA LYS A 13 -16.82 5.31 -25.85
C LYS A 13 -16.65 4.09 -26.75
N ASN A 14 -16.24 2.95 -26.19
CA ASN A 14 -15.93 1.73 -26.96
C ASN A 14 -17.10 0.73 -27.04
N LYS A 15 -17.95 0.64 -26.01
CA LYS A 15 -19.00 -0.38 -25.87
C LYS A 15 -20.42 0.20 -25.74
N GLY A 16 -20.56 1.52 -25.71
CA GLY A 16 -21.84 2.22 -25.65
C GLY A 16 -22.50 2.26 -24.27
N THR A 17 -23.71 2.82 -24.24
CA THR A 17 -24.52 3.05 -23.02
C THR A 17 -25.01 1.76 -22.34
N ALA A 18 -24.96 0.63 -23.03
CA ALA A 18 -25.31 -0.67 -22.45
C ALA A 18 -24.35 -1.11 -21.33
N VAL A 19 -23.10 -0.62 -21.33
CA VAL A 19 -22.06 -1.00 -20.36
C VAL A 19 -21.78 0.11 -19.34
N CYS A 20 -21.76 1.36 -19.77
CA CYS A 20 -21.50 2.51 -18.89
C CYS A 20 -22.10 3.80 -19.48
N ASN A 21 -22.38 4.79 -18.64
CA ASN A 21 -22.75 6.13 -19.08
C ASN A 21 -21.52 6.94 -19.52
N SER A 22 -21.74 8.02 -20.28
CA SER A 22 -20.65 8.87 -20.76
C SER A 22 -19.81 9.46 -19.64
N ASN A 23 -20.46 9.83 -18.52
CA ASN A 23 -19.85 10.38 -17.30
C ASN A 23 -18.79 11.44 -17.61
N SER A 24 -19.10 12.35 -18.53
CA SER A 24 -18.14 13.32 -19.02
C SER A 24 -17.95 14.48 -18.04
N ILE A 25 -16.69 14.83 -17.78
CA ILE A 25 -16.28 15.98 -16.97
C ILE A 25 -15.46 16.95 -17.83
N ARG A 26 -15.60 18.26 -17.60
CA ARG A 26 -14.80 19.26 -18.32
C ARG A 26 -13.35 19.15 -17.91
N VAL A 27 -12.44 19.13 -18.90
CA VAL A 27 -10.99 19.02 -18.66
C VAL A 27 -10.50 20.17 -17.79
N GLU A 28 -10.88 21.41 -18.12
CA GLU A 28 -10.47 22.60 -17.37
C GLU A 28 -10.83 22.50 -15.88
N LEU A 29 -12.07 22.10 -15.56
CA LEU A 29 -12.54 21.99 -14.17
C LEU A 29 -11.85 20.84 -13.43
N ALA A 30 -11.66 19.70 -14.09
CA ALA A 30 -11.03 18.54 -13.49
C ALA A 30 -9.55 18.80 -13.20
N ASP A 31 -8.82 19.32 -14.19
CA ASP A 31 -7.38 19.60 -14.08
C ASP A 31 -7.13 20.67 -13.00
N GLU A 32 -7.93 21.74 -12.94
CA GLU A 32 -7.82 22.78 -11.92
C GLU A 32 -8.10 22.22 -10.52
N TYR A 33 -9.15 21.43 -10.34
CA TYR A 33 -9.49 20.84 -9.04
C TYR A 33 -8.39 19.91 -8.52
N VAL A 34 -7.89 19.00 -9.36
CA VAL A 34 -6.82 18.06 -8.99
C VAL A 34 -5.56 18.82 -8.61
N LEU A 35 -5.17 19.81 -9.41
CA LEU A 35 -4.00 20.63 -9.15
C LEU A 35 -4.11 21.40 -7.83
N ASN A 36 -5.25 22.05 -7.59
CA ASN A 36 -5.47 22.80 -6.36
C ASN A 36 -5.42 21.90 -5.14
N LYS A 37 -6.00 20.69 -5.21
CA LYS A 37 -5.96 19.71 -4.11
C LYS A 37 -4.54 19.20 -3.83
N ILE A 38 -3.77 18.90 -4.86
CA ILE A 38 -2.36 18.51 -4.71
C ILE A 38 -1.56 19.67 -4.08
N MET A 39 -1.77 20.91 -4.55
CA MET A 39 -1.07 22.07 -4.01
C MET A 39 -1.45 22.38 -2.56
N GLU A 40 -2.72 22.21 -2.18
CA GLU A 40 -3.20 22.33 -0.80
C GLU A 40 -2.47 21.32 0.10
N LEU A 41 -2.39 20.05 -0.32
CA LEU A 41 -1.67 19.00 0.40
C LEU A 41 -0.17 19.31 0.57
N ILE A 42 0.48 19.87 -0.46
CA ILE A 42 1.91 20.21 -0.40
C ILE A 42 2.18 21.43 0.49
N ASN A 43 1.27 22.41 0.48
CA ASN A 43 1.47 23.67 1.20
C ASN A 43 1.13 23.56 2.69
N ASP A 44 0.26 22.63 3.09
CA ASP A 44 -0.09 22.41 4.49
C ASP A 44 0.64 21.19 5.08
N GLU A 45 1.72 21.48 5.80
CA GLU A 45 2.52 20.47 6.49
C GLU A 45 1.68 19.66 7.51
N THR A 46 0.66 20.27 8.12
CA THR A 46 -0.17 19.60 9.11
C THR A 46 -1.11 18.59 8.47
N ILE A 47 -1.66 18.89 7.29
CA ILE A 47 -2.47 17.96 6.51
C ILE A 47 -1.58 16.82 6.02
N LEU A 48 -0.41 17.13 5.45
CA LEU A 48 0.51 16.11 4.97
C LEU A 48 0.94 15.16 6.10
N ARG A 49 1.25 15.70 7.28
CA ARG A 49 1.62 14.90 8.45
C ARG A 49 0.49 13.97 8.89
N LYS A 50 -0.75 14.50 8.99
CA LYS A 50 -1.93 13.68 9.31
C LYS A 50 -2.16 12.56 8.30
N VAL A 51 -1.94 12.83 7.01
CA VAL A 51 -2.07 11.82 5.95
C VAL A 51 -1.02 10.72 6.11
N VAL A 52 0.25 11.09 6.31
CA VAL A 52 1.35 10.12 6.53
C VAL A 52 1.11 9.30 7.81
N ASP A 53 0.70 9.96 8.89
CA ASP A 53 0.38 9.30 10.17
C ASP A 53 -0.79 8.32 10.00
N ASN A 54 -1.86 8.72 9.32
CA ASN A 54 -3.00 7.85 9.05
C ASN A 54 -2.60 6.63 8.20
N ILE A 55 -1.73 6.81 7.21
CA ILE A 55 -1.22 5.70 6.39
C ILE A 55 -0.38 4.73 7.26
N ASN A 56 0.53 5.26 8.07
CA ASN A 56 1.35 4.45 8.97
C ASN A 56 0.49 3.75 10.05
N GLN A 57 -0.53 4.43 10.59
CA GLN A 57 -1.51 3.84 11.50
C GLN A 57 -2.32 2.74 10.81
N ASN A 58 -2.82 2.95 9.60
CA ASN A 58 -3.56 1.93 8.85
C ASN A 58 -2.70 0.70 8.55
N LYS A 59 -1.41 0.87 8.23
CA LYS A 59 -0.45 -0.24 8.14
C LYS A 59 -0.36 -0.99 9.46
N SER A 60 -0.10 -0.31 10.57
CA SER A 60 0.00 -0.91 11.90
C SER A 60 -1.30 -1.62 12.32
N THR A 61 -2.46 -1.02 12.04
CA THR A 61 -3.78 -1.55 12.41
C THR A 61 -4.13 -2.80 11.61
N LYS A 62 -3.63 -2.95 10.37
CA LYS A 62 -3.77 -4.17 9.58
C LYS A 62 -2.78 -5.26 9.99
N LEU A 63 -1.58 -4.88 10.43
CA LEU A 63 -0.56 -5.83 10.91
C LEU A 63 -0.93 -6.44 12.26
N LYS A 64 -1.53 -5.66 13.16
CA LYS A 64 -1.94 -6.12 14.49
C LYS A 64 -2.82 -7.39 14.49
N PRO A 65 -3.95 -7.47 13.76
CA PRO A 65 -4.77 -8.67 13.73
C PRO A 65 -4.06 -9.87 13.09
N ILE A 66 -3.16 -9.64 12.12
CA ILE A 66 -2.36 -10.70 11.50
C ILE A 66 -1.40 -11.30 12.53
N LEU A 67 -0.72 -10.45 13.33
CA LEU A 67 0.15 -10.87 14.42
C LEU A 67 -0.61 -11.62 15.52
N GLU A 68 -1.78 -11.11 15.92
CA GLU A 68 -2.65 -11.77 16.90
C GLU A 68 -3.13 -13.15 16.41
N HIS A 69 -3.50 -13.26 15.13
CA HIS A 69 -3.88 -14.53 14.51
C HIS A 69 -2.70 -15.52 14.46
N LEU A 70 -1.49 -15.06 14.13
CA LEU A 70 -0.29 -15.91 14.16
C LEU A 70 -0.01 -16.42 15.58
N GLU A 71 -0.15 -15.57 16.60
CA GLU A 71 0.02 -15.99 17.99
C GLU A 71 -1.02 -17.05 18.40
N GLN A 72 -2.27 -16.90 17.96
CA GLN A 72 -3.32 -17.90 18.20
C GLN A 72 -3.01 -19.23 17.53
N ILE A 73 -2.61 -19.22 16.27
CA ILE A 73 -2.23 -20.45 15.53
C ILE A 73 -1.05 -21.15 16.21
N ASN A 74 -0.04 -20.41 16.63
CA ASN A 74 1.11 -20.97 17.35
C ASN A 74 0.68 -21.63 18.66
N LYS A 75 -0.20 -20.98 19.44
CA LYS A 75 -0.77 -21.57 20.67
C LYS A 75 -1.57 -22.84 20.39
N GLU A 76 -2.29 -22.92 19.27
CA GLU A 76 -3.02 -24.14 18.88
C GLU A 76 -2.07 -25.27 18.49
N ILE A 77 -1.02 -24.98 17.73
CA ILE A 77 0.03 -25.95 17.38
C ILE A 77 0.71 -26.48 18.65
N GLU A 78 1.04 -25.62 19.61
CA GLU A 78 1.63 -26.02 20.89
C GLU A 78 0.70 -26.93 21.71
N LYS A 79 -0.60 -26.62 21.76
CA LYS A 79 -1.61 -27.45 22.43
C LYS A 79 -1.72 -28.83 21.78
N LEU A 80 -1.78 -28.89 20.45
CA LEU A 80 -1.83 -30.15 19.71
C LEU A 80 -0.55 -30.97 19.88
N THR A 81 0.60 -30.31 19.89
CA THR A 81 1.91 -30.95 20.10
C THR A 81 2.01 -31.53 21.51
N SER A 82 1.54 -30.79 22.52
CA SER A 82 1.47 -31.29 23.90
C SER A 82 0.49 -32.47 24.04
N LYS A 83 -0.65 -32.43 23.34
CA LYS A 83 -1.60 -33.55 23.27
C LYS A 83 -0.98 -34.78 22.59
N LYS A 84 -0.19 -34.59 21.54
CA LYS A 84 0.56 -35.65 20.88
C LYS A 84 1.53 -36.32 21.84
N ASN A 85 2.34 -35.54 22.56
CA ASN A 85 3.32 -36.05 23.52
C ASN A 85 2.65 -36.87 24.64
N LYS A 86 1.53 -36.38 25.20
CA LYS A 86 0.75 -37.13 26.19
C LYS A 86 0.22 -38.46 25.67
N ASN A 87 -0.20 -38.54 24.41
CA ASN A 87 -0.63 -39.82 23.83
C ASN A 87 0.55 -40.80 23.68
N ILE A 88 1.75 -40.29 23.42
CA ILE A 88 2.98 -41.10 23.35
C ILE A 88 3.35 -41.63 24.75
N GLU A 89 3.31 -40.77 25.78
CA GLU A 89 3.53 -41.17 27.18
C GLU A 89 2.55 -42.28 27.61
N LEU A 90 1.26 -42.15 27.30
CA LEU A 90 0.25 -43.18 27.60
C LEU A 90 0.50 -44.51 26.88
N PHE A 91 1.18 -44.49 25.74
CA PHE A 91 1.60 -45.70 25.04
C PHE A 91 2.84 -46.33 25.70
N GLU A 92 3.80 -45.50 26.13
CA GLU A 92 4.98 -45.95 26.90
C GLU A 92 4.60 -46.58 28.24
N ASP A 93 3.58 -46.03 28.91
CA ASP A 93 3.01 -46.57 30.15
C ASP A 93 2.18 -47.87 29.94
N GLY A 94 2.01 -48.31 28.69
CA GLY A 94 1.26 -49.52 28.33
C GLY A 94 -0.26 -49.39 28.48
N ILE A 95 -0.77 -48.16 28.65
CA ILE A 95 -2.21 -47.88 28.79
C ILE A 95 -2.89 -47.89 27.41
N LEU A 96 -2.20 -47.43 26.37
CA LEU A 96 -2.67 -47.45 24.98
C LEU A 96 -1.96 -48.51 24.17
N ASP A 97 -2.67 -49.13 23.24
CA ASP A 97 -2.08 -50.00 22.23
C ASP A 97 -1.75 -49.24 20.93
N LYS A 98 -1.00 -49.91 20.04
CA LYS A 98 -0.61 -49.33 18.74
C LYS A 98 -1.81 -49.03 17.83
N SER A 99 -2.87 -49.83 17.93
CA SER A 99 -4.07 -49.74 17.10
C SER A 99 -4.92 -48.52 17.48
N GLU A 100 -4.88 -48.11 18.74
CA GLU A 100 -5.54 -46.90 19.27
C GLU A 100 -4.68 -45.64 19.11
N LEU A 101 -3.36 -45.77 19.25
CA LEU A 101 -2.42 -44.64 19.15
C LEU A 101 -2.31 -44.11 17.72
N SER A 102 -2.13 -45.01 16.75
CA SER A 102 -1.89 -44.66 15.35
C SER A 102 -2.96 -43.72 14.74
N PRO A 103 -4.27 -44.01 14.85
CA PRO A 103 -5.30 -43.11 14.32
C PRO A 103 -5.33 -41.77 15.06
N ARG A 104 -5.12 -41.74 16.39
CA ARG A 104 -5.11 -40.50 17.19
C ARG A 104 -3.97 -39.57 16.81
N ILE A 105 -2.75 -40.12 16.69
CA ILE A 105 -1.58 -39.33 16.26
C ILE A 105 -1.76 -38.84 14.83
N LYS A 106 -2.35 -39.65 13.94
CA LYS A 106 -2.60 -39.24 12.56
C LYS A 106 -3.50 -38.00 12.49
N VAL A 107 -4.64 -38.00 13.18
CA VAL A 107 -5.53 -36.82 13.23
C VAL A 107 -4.81 -35.59 13.77
N ILE A 108 -4.04 -35.75 14.86
CA ILE A 108 -3.29 -34.63 15.45
C ILE A 108 -2.24 -34.09 14.47
N ASN A 109 -1.53 -34.94 13.74
CA ASN A 109 -0.56 -34.51 12.74
C ASN A 109 -1.24 -33.79 11.57
N ASP A 110 -2.35 -34.33 11.06
CA ASP A 110 -3.11 -33.72 9.95
C ASP A 110 -3.59 -32.30 10.34
N ASP A 111 -4.04 -32.10 11.59
CA ASP A 111 -4.46 -30.80 12.08
C ASP A 111 -3.28 -29.83 12.30
N ILE A 112 -2.13 -30.32 12.79
CA ILE A 112 -0.90 -29.53 12.87
C ILE A 112 -0.43 -29.09 11.47
N GLU A 113 -0.50 -29.96 10.47
CA GLU A 113 -0.12 -29.62 9.09
C GLU A 113 -1.01 -28.52 8.50
N LYS A 114 -2.34 -28.61 8.70
CA LYS A 114 -3.27 -27.55 8.26
C LYS A 114 -2.96 -26.22 8.93
N LEU A 115 -2.68 -26.22 10.24
CA LEU A 115 -2.35 -25.00 10.97
C LEU A 115 -1.01 -24.41 10.50
N LYS A 116 0.01 -25.24 10.24
CA LYS A 116 1.29 -24.80 9.68
C LYS A 116 1.16 -24.22 8.27
N TYR A 117 0.31 -24.80 7.43
CA TYR A 117 0.03 -24.24 6.12
C TYR A 117 -0.56 -22.83 6.23
N ARG A 118 -1.57 -22.67 7.09
CA ARG A 118 -2.20 -21.36 7.35
C ARG A 118 -1.24 -20.36 7.99
N GLU A 119 -0.34 -20.82 8.87
CA GLU A 119 0.73 -20.01 9.43
C GLU A 119 1.67 -19.48 8.33
N GLN A 120 2.03 -20.32 7.36
CA GLN A 120 2.87 -19.92 6.23
C GLN A 120 2.18 -18.89 5.33
N GLU A 121 0.90 -19.08 5.01
CA GLU A 121 0.12 -18.09 4.25
C GLU A 121 0.11 -16.72 4.94
N LEU A 122 -0.20 -16.68 6.25
CA LEU A 122 -0.22 -15.44 7.01
C LEU A 122 1.16 -14.79 7.14
N LYS A 123 2.23 -15.58 7.22
CA LYS A 123 3.61 -15.06 7.20
C LYS A 123 3.98 -14.44 5.86
N GLN A 124 3.50 -15.00 4.74
CA GLN A 124 3.69 -14.39 3.42
C GLN A 124 2.92 -13.07 3.30
N ASP A 125 1.67 -13.04 3.75
CA ASP A 125 0.88 -11.80 3.79
C ASP A 125 1.54 -10.72 4.66
N LEU A 126 2.13 -11.12 5.79
CA LEU A 126 2.86 -10.24 6.68
C LEU A 126 4.15 -9.70 6.03
N GLN A 127 4.93 -10.53 5.35
CA GLN A 127 6.12 -10.08 4.60
C GLN A 127 5.78 -9.10 3.48
N LEU A 128 4.62 -9.28 2.82
CA LEU A 128 4.13 -8.34 1.82
C LEU A 128 3.61 -7.02 2.43
N ALA A 129 3.18 -7.05 3.69
CA ALA A 129 2.65 -5.90 4.41
C ALA A 129 3.70 -5.16 5.27
N GLU A 130 4.81 -5.83 5.61
CA GLU A 130 5.96 -5.26 6.34
C GLU A 130 6.75 -4.33 5.42
N GLY A 131 6.40 -3.05 5.48
CA GLY A 131 7.33 -1.97 5.17
C GLY A 131 7.45 -1.09 6.40
N ASP A 132 8.67 -0.64 6.70
CA ASP A 132 8.92 0.30 7.78
C ASP A 132 7.96 1.50 7.73
N PRO A 133 7.60 2.07 8.90
CA PRO A 133 6.81 3.29 8.93
C PRO A 133 7.49 4.35 8.08
N ILE A 134 6.69 5.00 7.24
CA ILE A 134 7.21 5.92 6.24
C ILE A 134 7.59 7.21 6.97
N PRO A 135 8.87 7.62 6.92
CA PRO A 135 9.31 8.87 7.54
C PRO A 135 8.62 10.06 6.89
N PHE A 136 8.06 10.94 7.71
CA PHE A 136 7.39 12.15 7.24
C PHE A 136 8.34 13.05 6.44
N GLU A 137 9.61 13.10 6.85
CA GLU A 137 10.65 13.92 6.25
C GLU A 137 10.85 13.57 4.78
N ILE A 138 10.80 12.27 4.43
CA ILE A 138 10.95 11.78 3.06
C ILE A 138 9.78 12.27 2.20
N VAL A 139 8.54 12.07 2.66
CA VAL A 139 7.34 12.48 1.93
C VAL A 139 7.33 14.00 1.74
N ASN A 140 7.69 14.75 2.78
CA ASN A 140 7.78 16.21 2.73
C ASN A 140 8.84 16.69 1.72
N GLU A 141 10.02 16.06 1.67
CA GLU A 141 11.06 16.43 0.71
C GLU A 141 10.60 16.15 -0.73
N VAL A 142 10.01 14.99 -0.99
CA VAL A 142 9.46 14.63 -2.32
C VAL A 142 8.38 15.62 -2.76
N MET A 143 7.44 15.95 -1.87
CA MET A 143 6.35 16.88 -2.15
C MET A 143 6.84 18.32 -2.41
N LYS A 144 7.82 18.80 -1.64
CA LYS A 144 8.46 20.11 -1.88
C LYS A 144 9.17 20.15 -3.22
N ARG A 145 9.91 19.09 -3.57
CA ARG A 145 10.58 18.99 -4.88
C ARG A 145 9.60 18.94 -6.03
N PHE A 146 8.51 18.18 -5.90
CA PHE A 146 7.45 18.18 -6.90
C PHE A 146 6.95 19.60 -7.18
N LYS A 147 6.71 20.40 -6.13
CA LYS A 147 6.26 21.79 -6.27
C LYS A 147 7.29 22.65 -7.00
N GLU A 148 8.57 22.56 -6.64
CA GLU A 148 9.66 23.29 -7.30
C GLU A 148 9.71 22.98 -8.80
N VAL A 149 9.83 21.68 -9.14
CA VAL A 149 9.90 21.20 -10.53
C VAL A 149 8.64 21.58 -11.32
N PHE A 150 7.46 21.51 -10.69
CA PHE A 150 6.20 21.88 -11.32
C PHE A 150 6.16 23.35 -11.75
N PHE A 151 6.69 24.26 -10.92
CA PHE A 151 6.76 25.70 -11.22
C PHE A 151 7.87 26.04 -12.22
N GLU A 152 8.98 25.30 -12.22
CA GLU A 152 10.07 25.47 -13.18
C GLU A 152 9.69 25.02 -14.60
N MET A 153 8.77 24.06 -14.73
CA MET A 153 8.29 23.60 -16.03
C MET A 153 7.57 24.69 -16.81
N SER A 154 8.02 24.92 -18.04
CA SER A 154 7.55 25.99 -18.92
C SER A 154 6.32 25.62 -19.76
N THR A 155 6.09 24.32 -19.99
CA THR A 155 4.98 23.85 -20.85
C THR A 155 3.91 23.09 -20.07
N SER A 156 2.65 23.27 -20.50
CA SER A 156 1.50 22.53 -19.94
C SER A 156 1.66 21.00 -20.11
N GLN A 157 2.28 20.55 -21.22
CA GLN A 157 2.52 19.14 -21.48
C GLN A 157 3.51 18.52 -20.48
N GLN A 158 4.60 19.21 -20.15
CA GLN A 158 5.55 18.76 -19.13
C GLN A 158 4.90 18.68 -17.75
N ARG A 159 4.13 19.70 -17.37
CA ARG A 159 3.38 19.69 -16.11
C ARG A 159 2.41 18.51 -16.04
N LYS A 160 1.73 18.20 -17.14
CA LYS A 160 0.83 17.05 -17.23
C LYS A 160 1.57 15.72 -17.07
N GLN A 161 2.75 15.57 -17.68
CA GLN A 161 3.60 14.39 -17.50
C GLN A 161 4.05 14.24 -16.05
N LEU A 162 4.43 15.33 -15.40
CA LEU A 162 4.83 15.33 -13.99
C LEU A 162 3.67 14.89 -13.07
N ILE A 163 2.46 15.40 -13.31
CA ILE A 163 1.27 14.94 -12.57
C ILE A 163 1.02 13.45 -12.81
N HIS A 164 1.17 12.95 -14.04
CA HIS A 164 1.01 11.53 -14.35
C HIS A 164 2.02 10.61 -13.66
N LEU A 165 3.20 11.12 -13.30
CA LEU A 165 4.17 10.38 -12.50
C LEU A 165 3.70 10.24 -11.04
N LEU A 166 3.11 11.30 -10.48
CA LEU A 166 2.69 11.34 -9.08
C LEU A 166 1.29 10.77 -8.84
N VAL A 167 0.35 10.97 -9.77
CA VAL A 167 -1.06 10.58 -9.63
C VAL A 167 -1.30 9.28 -10.36
N SER A 168 -1.58 8.21 -9.62
CA SER A 168 -1.86 6.89 -10.18
C SER A 168 -3.30 6.76 -10.66
N LYS A 169 -4.26 7.37 -9.95
CA LYS A 169 -5.69 7.23 -10.25
C LYS A 169 -6.50 8.42 -9.74
N ILE A 170 -7.51 8.80 -10.51
CA ILE A 170 -8.55 9.75 -10.08
C ILE A 170 -9.90 9.06 -10.21
N THR A 171 -10.72 9.12 -9.16
CA THR A 171 -12.06 8.54 -9.15
C THR A 171 -13.09 9.66 -9.25
N ILE A 172 -14.09 9.47 -10.12
CA ILE A 172 -15.20 10.40 -10.33
C ILE A 172 -16.48 9.72 -9.84
N ASN A 173 -17.28 10.44 -9.06
CA ASN A 173 -18.55 9.94 -8.54
C ASN A 173 -19.67 9.96 -9.61
N LYS A 174 -20.86 9.49 -9.25
CA LYS A 174 -22.04 9.48 -10.15
C LYS A 174 -22.55 10.88 -10.49
N GLU A 175 -22.25 11.87 -9.65
CA GLU A 175 -22.61 13.28 -9.81
C GLU A 175 -21.64 14.04 -10.73
N ARG A 176 -20.60 13.34 -11.24
CA ARG A 176 -19.55 13.87 -12.14
C ARG A 176 -18.60 14.83 -11.45
N GLU A 177 -18.37 14.61 -10.16
CA GLU A 177 -17.41 15.32 -9.34
C GLU A 177 -16.24 14.40 -8.98
N ILE A 178 -15.09 15.00 -8.70
CA ILE A 178 -13.90 14.24 -8.29
C ILE A 178 -14.08 13.81 -6.85
N ASP A 179 -14.09 12.49 -6.65
CA ASP A 179 -14.33 11.83 -5.36
C ASP A 179 -13.04 11.58 -4.60
N SER A 180 -12.03 11.05 -5.30
CA SER A 180 -10.73 10.74 -4.69
C SER A 180 -9.59 10.86 -5.69
N ILE A 181 -8.44 11.31 -5.21
CA ILE A 181 -7.18 11.36 -5.96
C ILE A 181 -6.19 10.45 -5.27
N GLU A 182 -5.65 9.50 -6.03
CA GLU A 182 -4.66 8.55 -5.60
C GLU A 182 -3.27 9.01 -6.01
N ILE A 183 -2.46 9.37 -5.03
CA ILE A 183 -1.06 9.76 -5.22
C ILE A 183 -0.17 8.57 -4.88
N GLN A 184 0.73 8.26 -5.81
CA GLN A 184 1.72 7.22 -5.67
C GLN A 184 3.13 7.84 -5.63
N ILE A 185 3.85 7.60 -4.54
CA ILE A 185 5.29 7.86 -4.48
C ILE A 185 5.97 6.50 -4.55
N ASN A 186 6.76 6.28 -5.59
CA ASN A 186 7.58 5.09 -5.81
C ASN A 186 9.02 5.51 -6.18
N ASP A 187 9.89 4.52 -6.36
CA ASP A 187 11.31 4.70 -6.69
C ASP A 187 11.50 5.52 -7.96
N ASP A 188 10.65 5.34 -8.96
CA ASP A 188 10.71 6.07 -10.23
C ASP A 188 10.42 7.56 -10.02
N VAL A 189 9.40 7.89 -9.22
CA VAL A 189 9.05 9.28 -8.86
C VAL A 189 10.19 9.91 -8.07
N ILE A 190 10.75 9.21 -7.08
CA ILE A 190 11.88 9.71 -6.29
C ILE A 190 13.09 9.92 -7.20
N THR A 191 13.43 8.95 -8.03
CA THR A 191 14.56 9.01 -8.95
C THR A 191 14.41 10.17 -9.94
N TYR A 192 13.21 10.38 -10.47
CA TYR A 192 12.93 11.48 -11.40
C TYR A 192 13.06 12.85 -10.73
N LEU A 193 12.47 13.03 -9.54
CA LEU A 193 12.45 14.31 -8.83
C LEU A 193 13.78 14.66 -8.17
N MET A 194 14.58 13.65 -7.80
CA MET A 194 15.84 13.83 -7.06
C MET A 194 17.09 13.72 -7.93
N LYS A 195 16.94 13.51 -9.25
CA LYS A 195 18.04 13.25 -10.20
C LYS A 195 19.17 14.29 -10.17
N ASP A 196 18.84 15.55 -9.90
CA ASP A 196 19.79 16.67 -9.93
C ASP A 196 20.57 16.89 -8.61
N ARG A 197 20.35 16.05 -7.58
CA ARG A 197 21.16 16.00 -6.33
C ARG A 197 22.13 14.81 -6.27
N LEU A 198 22.53 14.24 -7.41
CA LEU A 198 23.75 13.42 -7.45
C LEU A 198 24.96 14.33 -7.09
N PRO A 199 25.87 13.88 -6.22
CA PRO A 199 26.47 14.72 -5.19
C PRO A 199 27.37 15.81 -5.76
N LYS A 200 26.91 17.05 -5.65
CA LYS A 200 27.78 18.22 -5.50
C LYS A 200 27.27 19.00 -4.30
N GLU A 201 28.08 18.97 -3.25
CA GLU A 201 27.97 19.74 -2.01
C GLU A 201 27.11 19.14 -0.88
N GLN A 202 27.86 18.56 0.06
CA GLN A 202 27.60 18.48 1.51
C GLN A 202 26.38 17.67 1.98
N GLY A 203 26.60 16.36 2.12
CA GLY A 203 26.45 15.72 3.43
C GLY A 203 25.07 15.68 4.09
N ASN A 204 23.98 15.38 3.37
CA ASN A 204 22.77 14.90 4.03
C ASN A 204 22.77 13.37 4.08
N LEU A 205 23.12 12.81 5.25
CA LEU A 205 23.02 11.38 5.59
C LEU A 205 21.63 10.80 5.25
N SER A 206 20.58 11.64 5.29
CA SER A 206 19.20 11.28 4.97
C SER A 206 19.01 10.79 3.53
N PHE A 207 19.81 11.28 2.58
CA PHE A 207 19.69 10.93 1.17
C PHE A 207 20.26 9.54 0.85
N LEU A 208 21.34 9.14 1.52
CA LEU A 208 21.88 7.78 1.41
C LEU A 208 20.93 6.77 2.08
N HIS A 209 20.20 7.18 3.12
CA HIS A 209 19.11 6.40 3.69
C HIS A 209 17.98 6.19 2.67
N LEU A 210 17.60 7.26 1.95
CA LEU A 210 16.60 7.25 0.88
C LEU A 210 16.89 6.26 -0.26
N LEU A 211 18.16 6.02 -0.60
CA LEU A 211 18.55 5.03 -1.62
C LEU A 211 18.71 3.60 -1.06
N GLY A 212 18.77 3.45 0.26
CA GLY A 212 18.97 2.17 0.95
C GLY A 212 17.70 1.59 1.58
N MET A 213 16.58 2.32 1.58
CA MET A 213 15.28 1.77 1.96
C MET A 213 14.71 1.03 0.76
N ASN A 214 14.18 -0.18 0.97
CA ASN A 214 13.25 -0.80 0.03
C ASN A 214 12.11 0.20 -0.20
N CYS A 215 12.18 0.94 -1.31
CA CYS A 215 11.52 2.22 -1.42
C CYS A 215 10.00 2.04 -1.56
N VAL A 216 9.37 2.36 -0.45
CA VAL A 216 8.01 2.83 -0.22
C VAL A 216 7.16 2.98 -1.48
N ASN A 217 6.28 2.01 -1.74
CA ASN A 217 5.12 2.22 -2.60
C ASN A 217 4.02 2.89 -1.76
N LEU A 218 4.06 4.22 -1.65
CA LEU A 218 3.09 4.99 -0.86
C LEU A 218 1.87 5.25 -1.71
N LYS A 219 0.68 4.90 -1.20
CA LYS A 219 -0.60 5.26 -1.80
C LYS A 219 -1.36 6.19 -0.88
N ILE A 220 -1.45 7.46 -1.24
CA ILE A 220 -2.27 8.46 -0.57
C ILE A 220 -3.60 8.56 -1.32
N VAL A 221 -4.72 8.53 -0.59
CA VAL A 221 -6.03 8.86 -1.14
C VAL A 221 -6.50 10.13 -0.44
N ILE A 222 -6.66 11.21 -1.21
CA ILE A 222 -7.21 12.50 -0.78
C ILE A 222 -8.56 12.77 -1.44
#